data_AF-A0A183E8X5-F1
#
_entry.id   AF-A0A183E8X5-F1
#
_cell.length_a   1.000
_cell.length_b   1.000
_cell.length_c   1.000
_cell.angle_alpha   90.00
_cell.angle_beta   90.00
_cell.angle_gamma   90.00
#
_symmetry.space_group_name_H-M   'P 1'
#
loop_
_entity.id
_entity.type
_entity.pdbx_description
1 polymer ?
#
loop_
_entity_poly.entity_id
_entity_poly.type
_entity_poly.pdbx_seq_one_letter_code
_entity_poly.pdbx_strand_id
1 'polypeptide(L)'
;MTDIKTDIGYARAFVRLALERKLLHKHIQTVLGNFTLLQQLYKRYAFLRCDDEKEQFLYHILSLNAADFYCFTNTFKKTKMLYRVLLVTGSSRSALSCPIWIIITGSLCSTTTIALKQGIFEFTFDVSFS
;
A
#
# COMPACT_ATOMS: atom_id res chain seq x y z
N MET A 1 11.99 -5.47 -0.74
CA MET A 1 11.42 -6.82 -0.95
C MET A 1 12.46 -7.69 -1.62
N THR A 2 13.33 -8.32 -0.85
CA THR A 2 14.43 -9.18 -1.35
C THR A 2 14.03 -10.64 -1.49
N ASP A 3 12.88 -11.03 -0.93
CA ASP A 3 12.48 -12.44 -0.83
C ASP A 3 11.74 -12.95 -2.08
N ILE A 4 11.22 -12.04 -2.90
CA ILE A 4 10.54 -12.39 -4.15
C ILE A 4 11.59 -12.50 -5.25
N LYS A 5 11.69 -13.67 -5.88
CA LYS A 5 12.70 -13.96 -6.90
C LYS A 5 12.14 -14.13 -8.31
N THR A 6 10.82 -14.10 -8.47
CA THR A 6 10.16 -14.38 -9.75
C THR A 6 9.26 -13.22 -10.18
N ASP A 7 9.18 -12.98 -11.49
CA ASP A 7 8.33 -11.94 -12.07
C ASP A 7 6.85 -12.15 -11.72
N ILE A 8 6.42 -13.42 -11.72
CA ILE A 8 5.09 -13.83 -11.28
C ILE A 8 4.87 -13.48 -9.80
N GLY A 9 5.89 -13.66 -8.96
CA GLY A 9 5.86 -13.27 -7.56
C GLY A 9 5.70 -11.76 -7.39
N TYR A 10 6.41 -10.96 -8.18
CA TYR A 10 6.28 -9.50 -8.17
C TYR A 10 4.90 -9.05 -8.62
N ALA A 11 4.36 -9.62 -9.70
CA ALA A 11 3.01 -9.32 -10.16
C ALA A 11 1.96 -9.66 -9.10
N ARG A 12 2.08 -10.82 -8.46
CA ARG A 12 1.20 -11.25 -7.36
C ARG A 12 1.31 -10.36 -6.12
N ALA A 13 2.51 -9.87 -5.79
CA ALA A 13 2.71 -8.94 -4.69
C ALA A 13 2.12 -7.56 -5.00
N PHE A 14 2.31 -7.07 -6.22
CA PHE A 14 1.73 -5.83 -6.71
C PHE A 14 0.21 -5.83 -6.62
N VAL A 15 -0.45 -6.88 -7.11
CA VAL A 15 -1.93 -6.98 -7.05
C VAL A 15 -2.42 -6.97 -5.60
N ARG A 16 -1.79 -7.72 -4.70
CA ARG A 16 -2.16 -7.72 -3.27
C ARG A 16 -2.00 -6.34 -2.64
N LEU A 17 -0.90 -5.66 -2.91
CA LEU A 17 -0.64 -4.31 -2.39
C LEU A 17 -1.67 -3.31 -2.93
N ALA A 18 -1.97 -3.38 -4.22
CA ALA A 18 -2.90 -2.49 -4.86
C ALA A 18 -4.35 -2.71 -4.39
N LEU A 19 -4.73 -3.95 -4.06
CA LEU A 19 -6.02 -4.28 -3.43
C LEU A 19 -6.13 -3.70 -2.03
N GLU A 20 -5.12 -3.95 -1.18
CA GLU A 20 -5.08 -3.44 0.20
C GLU A 20 -5.09 -1.92 0.25
N ARG A 21 -4.48 -1.25 -0.73
CA ARG A 21 -4.53 0.22 -0.87
C ARG A 21 -5.76 0.76 -1.61
N LYS A 22 -6.66 -0.10 -2.12
CA LYS A 22 -7.83 0.27 -2.95
C LYS A 22 -7.46 1.07 -4.22
N LEU A 23 -6.29 0.76 -4.79
CA LEU A 23 -5.73 1.43 -5.97
C LEU A 23 -5.65 0.53 -7.22
N LEU A 24 -6.05 -0.75 -7.11
CA LEU A 24 -5.91 -1.71 -8.22
C LEU A 24 -6.60 -1.24 -9.50
N HIS A 25 -7.84 -0.76 -9.41
CA HIS A 25 -8.57 -0.20 -10.54
C HIS A 25 -7.78 0.92 -11.22
N LYS A 26 -7.34 1.93 -10.45
CA LYS A 26 -6.61 3.09 -10.97
C LYS A 26 -5.32 2.68 -11.69
N HIS A 27 -4.57 1.74 -11.12
CA HIS A 27 -3.33 1.28 -11.73
C HIS A 27 -3.57 0.51 -13.03
N ILE A 28 -4.53 -0.42 -13.04
CA ILE A 28 -4.85 -1.19 -14.25
C ILE A 28 -5.43 -0.26 -15.32
N GLN A 29 -6.34 0.65 -14.97
CA GLN A 29 -6.87 1.64 -15.91
C GLN A 29 -5.75 2.49 -16.54
N THR A 30 -4.74 2.89 -15.76
CA THR A 30 -3.59 3.65 -16.27
C THR A 30 -2.79 2.84 -17.29
N VAL A 31 -2.52 1.56 -17.00
CA VAL A 31 -1.79 0.66 -17.90
C VAL A 31 -2.60 0.41 -19.18
N LEU A 32 -3.90 0.16 -19.04
CA LEU A 32 -4.79 -0.13 -20.16
C LEU A 32 -5.19 1.12 -20.97
N GLY A 33 -4.97 2.32 -20.43
CA GLY A 33 -5.14 3.57 -21.15
C GLY A 33 -4.08 3.80 -22.23
N ASN A 34 -2.93 3.11 -22.15
CA ASN A 34 -1.88 3.21 -23.17
C ASN A 34 -2.15 2.27 -24.35
N PHE A 35 -2.98 2.74 -25.29
CA PHE A 35 -3.38 1.96 -26.46
C PHE A 35 -2.19 1.53 -27.33
N THR A 36 -1.17 2.38 -27.50
CA THR A 36 0.02 2.05 -28.32
C THR A 36 0.77 0.83 -27.78
N LEU A 37 0.96 0.77 -26.47
CA LEU A 37 1.61 -0.35 -25.79
C LEU A 37 0.76 -1.63 -25.90
N LEU A 38 -0.56 -1.53 -25.76
CA LEU A 38 -1.45 -2.68 -25.94
C LEU A 38 -1.43 -3.23 -27.36
N GLN A 39 -1.31 -2.38 -28.38
CA GLN A 39 -1.19 -2.83 -29.76
C GLN A 39 0.11 -3.59 -30.04
N GLN A 40 1.21 -3.21 -29.37
CA GLN A 40 2.52 -3.85 -29.50
C GLN A 40 2.58 -5.20 -28.79
N LEU A 41 1.96 -5.32 -27.61
CA LEU A 41 2.05 -6.53 -26.78
C LEU A 41 0.93 -7.54 -27.01
N TYR A 42 -0.25 -7.10 -27.50
CA TYR A 42 -1.43 -7.94 -27.63
C TYR A 42 -2.01 -7.99 -29.04
N LYS A 43 -2.41 -9.20 -29.45
CA LYS A 43 -3.11 -9.45 -30.71
C LYS A 43 -4.48 -8.76 -30.72
N ARG A 44 -5.00 -8.45 -31.92
CA ARG A 44 -6.25 -7.67 -32.10
C ARG A 44 -7.48 -8.28 -31.41
N TYR A 45 -7.53 -9.61 -31.27
CA TYR A 45 -8.60 -10.35 -30.61
C TYR A 45 -8.36 -10.58 -29.12
N ALA A 46 -7.27 -10.04 -28.55
CA ALA A 46 -7.01 -10.18 -27.13
C ALA A 46 -8.05 -9.39 -26.33
N PHE A 47 -8.44 -9.95 -25.19
CA PHE A 47 -9.34 -9.35 -24.21
C PHE A 47 -9.03 -7.86 -23.93
N LEU A 48 -7.76 -7.53 -23.70
CA LEU A 48 -7.32 -6.18 -23.36
C LEU A 48 -7.46 -5.15 -24.51
N ARG A 49 -7.70 -5.58 -25.74
CA ARG A 49 -7.93 -4.70 -26.90
C ARG A 49 -9.41 -4.57 -27.27
N CYS A 50 -10.30 -5.29 -26.60
CA CYS A 50 -11.74 -5.14 -26.74
C CYS A 50 -12.22 -4.11 -25.71
N ASP A 51 -12.70 -2.94 -26.15
CA ASP A 51 -13.01 -1.83 -25.26
C ASP A 51 -14.19 -2.14 -24.32
N ASP A 52 -15.24 -2.80 -24.81
CA ASP A 52 -16.42 -3.17 -24.01
C ASP A 52 -16.04 -4.13 -22.86
N GLU A 53 -15.33 -5.21 -23.19
CA GLU A 53 -14.86 -6.20 -22.21
C GLU A 53 -13.88 -5.59 -21.20
N LYS A 54 -12.99 -4.71 -21.66
CA LYS A 54 -12.03 -3.98 -20.84
C LYS A 54 -12.73 -3.06 -19.85
N GLU A 55 -13.74 -2.32 -20.28
CA GLU A 55 -14.52 -1.44 -19.39
C GLU A 55 -15.27 -2.25 -18.34
N GLN A 56 -15.96 -3.32 -18.75
CA GLN A 56 -16.65 -4.21 -17.82
C GLN A 56 -15.70 -4.82 -16.78
N PHE A 57 -14.51 -5.25 -17.20
CA PHE A 57 -13.46 -5.73 -16.30
C PHE A 57 -13.05 -4.68 -15.27
N LEU A 58 -12.82 -3.44 -15.71
CA LEU A 58 -12.45 -2.35 -14.82
C LEU A 58 -13.56 -2.03 -13.81
N TYR A 59 -14.84 -2.11 -14.21
CA TYR A 59 -15.98 -1.96 -13.30
C TYR A 59 -16.01 -3.07 -12.24
N HIS A 60 -15.76 -4.32 -12.61
CA HIS A 60 -15.66 -5.42 -11.65
C HIS A 60 -14.48 -5.25 -10.68
N ILE A 61 -13.35 -4.69 -11.11
CA ILE A 61 -12.25 -4.37 -10.20
C ILE A 61 -12.62 -3.22 -9.26
N LEU A 62 -13.37 -2.23 -9.75
CA LEU A 62 -13.79 -1.09 -8.94
C LEU A 62 -14.66 -1.52 -7.75
N SER A 63 -15.52 -2.53 -7.92
CA SER A 63 -16.36 -3.05 -6.83
C SER A 63 -15.53 -3.64 -5.68
N LEU A 64 -14.31 -4.13 -5.95
CA LEU A 64 -13.41 -4.63 -4.91
C LEU A 64 -13.00 -3.54 -3.91
N ASN A 65 -13.03 -2.25 -4.28
CA ASN A 65 -12.71 -1.16 -3.36
C ASN A 65 -13.70 -1.05 -2.18
N ALA A 66 -14.90 -1.63 -2.30
CA ALA A 66 -15.87 -1.68 -1.21
C ALA A 66 -15.47 -2.66 -0.09
N ALA A 67 -14.56 -3.61 -0.37
CA ALA A 67 -14.06 -4.55 0.61
C ALA A 67 -12.72 -4.10 1.19
N ASP A 68 -12.46 -4.49 2.44
CA ASP A 68 -11.18 -4.29 3.10
C ASP A 68 -10.31 -5.54 2.94
N PHE A 69 -9.16 -5.38 2.29
CA PHE A 69 -8.21 -6.45 2.06
C PHE A 69 -6.95 -6.23 2.89
N TYR A 70 -6.49 -7.29 3.56
CA TYR A 70 -5.21 -7.29 4.30
C TYR A 70 -4.21 -8.30 3.69
N CYS A 71 -4.33 -8.54 2.38
CA CYS A 71 -3.66 -9.63 1.70
C CYS A 71 -2.14 -9.43 1.58
N PHE A 72 -1.68 -8.18 1.43
CA PHE A 72 -0.26 -7.89 1.32
C PHE A 72 0.40 -7.97 2.69
N THR A 73 -0.14 -7.26 3.68
CA THR A 73 0.42 -7.19 5.03
C THR A 73 0.43 -8.55 5.72
N ASN A 74 -0.60 -9.38 5.53
CA ASN A 74 -0.63 -10.73 6.11
C ASN A 74 0.32 -11.73 5.42
N THR A 75 0.61 -11.55 4.13
CA THR A 75 1.50 -12.45 3.38
C THR A 75 2.96 -12.07 3.59
N PHE A 76 3.28 -10.78 3.56
CA PHE A 76 4.64 -10.26 3.59
C PHE A 76 5.02 -9.74 4.98
N LYS A 77 4.88 -10.59 6.00
CA LYS A 77 5.15 -10.19 7.38
C LYS A 77 6.58 -9.68 7.57
N LYS A 78 7.58 -10.29 6.93
CA LYS A 78 9.00 -9.93 7.10
C LYS A 78 9.44 -8.66 6.35
N THR A 79 8.55 -8.01 5.59
CA THR A 79 8.96 -6.81 4.86
C THR A 79 9.07 -5.62 5.79
N LYS A 80 10.15 -4.85 5.62
CA LYS A 80 10.31 -3.56 6.30
C LYS A 80 9.23 -2.60 5.83
N MET A 81 8.43 -2.12 6.77
CA MET A 81 7.41 -1.10 6.51
C MET A 81 7.81 0.19 7.23
N LEU A 82 7.70 1.30 6.51
CA LEU A 82 7.94 2.63 7.05
C LEU A 82 6.63 3.16 7.63
N TYR A 83 6.61 3.37 8.94
CA TYR A 83 5.49 3.95 9.65
C TYR A 83 5.73 5.44 9.85
N ARG A 84 4.73 6.25 9.52
CA ARG A 84 4.72 7.68 9.78
C ARG A 84 3.74 7.96 10.92
N VAL A 85 4.23 8.59 11.97
CA VAL A 85 3.43 8.96 13.13
C VAL A 85 3.35 10.47 13.19
N LEU A 86 2.11 10.97 13.26
CA LEU A 86 1.81 12.38 13.43
C LEU A 86 1.06 12.55 14.76
N LEU A 87 1.65 13.35 15.64
CA LEU A 87 1.03 13.77 16.88
C LEU A 87 0.25 15.06 16.66
N VAL A 88 -1.06 14.96 16.85
CA VAL A 88 -1.96 16.11 16.73
C VAL A 88 -2.40 16.53 18.13
N THR A 89 -2.01 17.72 18.55
CA THR A 89 -2.42 18.31 19.83
C THR A 89 -3.54 19.32 19.61
N GLY A 90 -4.61 19.25 20.40
CA GLY A 90 -5.77 20.15 20.27
C GLY A 90 -5.57 21.61 20.69
N SER A 91 -4.40 21.98 21.24
CA SER A 91 -4.08 23.34 21.69
C SER A 91 -2.80 23.83 21.05
N SER A 92 -2.87 25.01 20.40
CA SER A 92 -1.76 25.63 19.66
C SER A 92 -0.54 26.04 20.52
N ARG A 93 -0.62 25.90 21.86
CA ARG A 93 0.39 26.38 22.81
C ARG A 93 1.10 25.29 23.62
N SER A 94 0.84 24.01 23.35
CA SER A 94 1.53 22.93 24.08
C SER A 94 2.82 22.54 23.36
N ALA A 95 3.87 23.34 23.56
CA ALA A 95 5.20 22.76 23.51
C ALA A 95 5.21 21.66 24.59
N LEU A 96 5.23 20.39 24.17
CA LEU A 96 5.28 19.25 25.08
C LEU A 96 6.52 19.43 25.95
N SER A 97 6.34 19.92 27.18
CA SER A 97 7.46 20.27 28.07
C SER A 97 8.13 19.02 28.66
N CYS A 98 7.43 17.89 28.57
CA CYS A 98 7.81 16.61 29.12
C CYS A 98 8.26 15.61 28.04
N PRO A 99 9.20 14.70 28.35
CA PRO A 99 9.54 13.59 27.47
C PRO A 99 8.35 12.66 27.32
N ILE A 100 7.98 12.36 26.08
CA ILE A 100 6.88 11.44 25.76
C ILE A 100 7.46 10.17 25.16
N TRP A 101 6.84 9.05 25.53
CA TRP A 101 7.19 7.71 25.07
C TRP A 101 5.97 7.14 24.38
N ILE A 102 6.17 6.53 23.22
CA ILE A 102 5.10 5.89 22.46
C ILE A 102 5.47 4.44 22.21
N ILE A 103 4.48 3.57 22.35
CA ILE A 103 4.54 2.17 21.93
C ILE A 103 3.42 1.99 20.92
N ILE A 104 3.74 1.47 19.73
CA ILE A 104 2.77 1.20 18.69
C ILE A 104 2.60 -0.32 18.62
N THR A 105 1.40 -0.78 18.92
CA THR A 105 1.05 -2.20 18.91
C THR A 105 0.08 -2.45 17.77
N GLY A 106 0.47 -3.35 16.86
CA GLY A 106 -0.39 -3.89 15.80
C GLY A 106 -0.71 -5.36 16.05
N SER A 107 -1.47 -5.96 15.12
CA SER A 107 -1.84 -7.38 15.17
C SER A 107 -0.67 -8.34 14.99
N LEU A 108 0.42 -7.89 14.37
CA LEU A 108 1.59 -8.72 14.07
C LEU A 108 2.75 -8.51 15.06
N CYS A 109 2.89 -7.31 15.63
CA CYS A 109 4.01 -6.96 16.52
C CYS A 109 3.73 -5.67 17.29
N SER A 110 4.55 -5.42 18.32
CA SER A 110 4.62 -4.15 19.04
C SER A 110 6.03 -3.57 18.92
N THR A 111 6.12 -2.25 18.76
CA THR A 111 7.42 -1.56 18.72
C THR A 111 8.03 -1.51 20.12
N THR A 112 9.34 -1.27 20.19
CA THR A 112 9.96 -0.84 21.44
C THR A 112 9.46 0.57 21.83
N THR A 113 9.77 1.00 23.05
CA THR A 113 9.48 2.35 23.51
C THR A 113 10.23 3.38 22.67
N ILE A 114 9.49 4.17 21.90
CA ILE A 114 10.03 5.26 21.09
C ILE A 114 9.97 6.54 21.94
N ALA A 115 11.12 7.03 22.38
CA ALA A 115 11.24 8.30 23.07
C ALA A 115 11.21 9.46 22.05
N LEU A 116 10.29 10.40 22.25
CA LEU A 116 10.14 11.55 21.37
C LEU A 116 11.00 12.70 21.83
N LYS A 117 11.67 13.33 20.85
CA LYS A 117 12.39 14.59 21.07
C LYS A 117 11.37 15.73 21.20
N GLN A 118 11.70 16.66 22.09
CA GLN A 118 10.86 17.80 22.38
C GLN A 118 10.58 18.63 21.11
N GLY A 119 9.31 18.96 20.86
CA GLY A 119 8.89 19.75 19.70
C GLY A 119 8.83 19.01 18.36
N ILE A 120 9.15 17.70 18.32
CA ILE A 120 8.95 16.88 17.12
C ILE A 120 7.59 16.20 17.20
N PHE A 121 6.67 16.64 16.34
CA PHE A 121 5.31 16.09 16.25
C PHE A 121 5.14 15.10 15.10
N GLU A 122 6.11 15.02 14.20
CA GLU A 122 6.08 14.10 13.07
C GLU A 122 7.40 13.35 12.97
N PHE A 123 7.33 12.03 12.91
CA PHE A 123 8.50 11.20 12.69
C PHE A 123 8.14 9.95 11.89
N THR A 124 9.17 9.36 11.29
CA THR A 124 9.09 8.11 10.55
C THR A 124 10.06 7.10 11.14
N PHE A 125 9.67 5.83 11.15
CA PHE A 125 10.54 4.75 11.57
C PHE A 125 10.23 3.47 10.81
N ASP A 126 11.26 2.65 10.62
CA ASP A 126 11.13 1.34 9.97
C ASP A 126 10.86 0.27 11.01
N VAL A 127 9.79 -0.51 10.79
CA VAL A 127 9.55 -1.74 11.57
C VAL A 127 9.90 -2.92 10.71
N SER A 128 10.83 -3.73 11.22
CA SER A 128 11.13 -5.05 10.68
C SER A 128 10.48 -6.08 11.59
N PHE A 129 9.45 -6.77 11.10
CA PHE A 129 8.87 -7.89 11.85
C PHE A 129 9.87 -9.05 11.79
N SER A 130 10.40 -9.44 12.96
CA SER A 130 11.33 -10.57 13.10
C SER A 130 10.59 -11.90 13.15
#